data_AF-A0A1V4ZL85-F1
#
_entry.id   AF-A0A1V4ZL85-F1
#
_cell.length_a   1.000
_cell.length_b   1.000
_cell.length_c   1.000
_cell.angle_alpha   90.00
_cell.angle_beta   90.00
_cell.angle_gamma   90.00
#
_symmetry.space_group_name_H-M   'P 1'
#
loop_
_entity.id
_entity.type
_entity.pdbx_description
1 polymer ?
#
loop_
_entity_poly.entity_id
_entity_poly.type
_entity_poly.pdbx_seq_one_letter_code
_entity_poly.pdbx_strand_id
1 'polypeptide(L)' 'MRLLGTVEVMTNKRVTIPNKLLEVLKAKEGDFLLFYEDDDGKIIVKMEKG' A
#
# COMPACT_ATOMS: atom_id res chain seq x y z
N MET A 1 8.27 -1.94 -13.22
CA MET A 1 7.24 -1.57 -12.21
C MET A 1 6.08 -0.90 -12.92
N ARG A 2 4.85 -1.01 -12.40
CA ARG A 2 3.65 -0.36 -12.96
C ARG A 2 3.07 0.59 -11.93
N LEU A 3 2.79 1.83 -12.31
CA LEU A 3 2.10 2.79 -11.45
C LEU A 3 0.65 2.35 -11.20
N LEU A 4 0.26 2.20 -9.94
CA LEU A 4 -1.11 1.85 -9.53
C LEU A 4 -1.96 3.06 -9.15
N GLY A 5 -1.32 4.21 -8.89
CA GLY A 5 -1.94 5.49 -8.59
C GLY A 5 -0.92 6.44 -7.96
N THR A 6 -1.30 7.71 -7.82
CA THR A 6 -0.55 8.71 -7.05
C THR A 6 -1.38 9.16 -5.87
N VAL A 7 -0.72 9.39 -4.73
CA VAL A 7 -1.38 9.82 -3.50
C VAL A 7 -0.62 11.00 -2.92
N GLU A 8 -1.35 11.91 -2.30
CA GLU A 8 -0.76 13.00 -1.52
C GLU A 8 -0.62 12.54 -0.06
N VAL A 9 0.48 12.92 0.58
CA VAL A 9 0.67 12.70 2.02
C VAL A 9 -0.14 13.77 2.75
N MET A 10 -1.18 13.33 3.45
CA MET A 10 -2.04 14.22 4.22
C MET A 10 -1.39 14.61 5.56
N THR A 11 -1.99 15.61 6.20
CA THR A 11 -1.68 16.00 7.59
C THR A 11 -1.68 14.77 8.49
N ASN A 12 -0.70 14.68 9.40
CA ASN A 12 -0.43 13.50 10.23
C ASN A 12 0.13 12.27 9.49
N LYS A 13 0.80 12.46 8.35
CA LYS A 13 1.54 11.41 7.63
C LYS A 13 0.66 10.24 7.16
N ARG A 14 -0.63 10.50 6.93
CA ARG A 14 -1.57 9.50 6.40
C ARG A 14 -1.60 9.58 4.88
N VAL A 15 -1.78 8.42 4.25
CA VAL A 15 -2.01 8.32 2.80
C VAL A 15 -3.30 7.57 2.56
N THR A 16 -4.05 8.01 1.54
CA THR A 16 -5.21 7.27 1.06
C THR A 16 -4.74 6.16 0.13
N ILE A 17 -5.12 4.90 0.40
CA ILE A 17 -4.78 3.80 -0.49
C ILE A 17 -5.61 3.92 -1.78
N PRO A 18 -5.02 3.94 -2.99
CA PRO A 18 -5.81 3.96 -4.23
C PRO A 18 -6.65 2.68 -4.38
N ASN A 19 -7.90 2.81 -4.85
CA ASN A 19 -8.79 1.66 -5.05
C ASN A 19 -8.15 0.53 -5.88
N LYS A 20 -7.38 0.90 -6.91
CA LYS A 20 -6.67 -0.06 -7.75
C LYS A 20 -5.63 -0.89 -6.98
N LEU A 21 -4.99 -0.30 -5.96
CA LEU A 21 -4.08 -1.04 -5.08
C LEU A 21 -4.87 -2.01 -4.18
N LEU A 22 -6.01 -1.58 -3.64
CA LEU A 22 -6.90 -2.44 -2.85
C LEU A 22 -7.40 -3.65 -3.66
N GLU A 23 -7.79 -3.45 -4.92
CA GLU A 23 -8.22 -4.52 -5.83
C GLU A 23 -7.11 -5.55 -6.08
N VAL A 24 -5.88 -5.07 -6.33
CA VAL A 24 -4.71 -5.95 -6.54
C VAL A 24 -4.39 -6.75 -5.28
N LEU A 25 -4.46 -6.10 -4.11
CA LEU A 25 -4.18 -6.73 -2.83
C LEU A 25 -5.35 -7.57 -2.30
N LYS A 26 -6.55 -7.40 -2.87
CA LYS A 26 -7.84 -7.92 -2.37
C LYS A 26 -8.08 -7.53 -0.90
N ALA A 27 -7.65 -6.32 -0.54
CA ALA A 27 -7.78 -5.78 0.81
C ALA A 27 -9.20 -5.27 1.07
N LYS A 28 -9.70 -5.45 2.29
CA LYS A 28 -10.96 -4.87 2.78
C LYS A 28 -10.71 -4.03 4.05
N GLU A 29 -11.74 -3.30 4.46
CA GLU A 29 -11.71 -2.54 5.70
C GLU A 29 -11.38 -3.46 6.90
N GLY A 30 -10.46 -3.00 7.75
CA GLY A 30 -9.97 -3.73 8.91
C GLY A 30 -8.77 -4.64 8.64
N ASP A 31 -8.40 -4.89 7.38
CA ASP A 31 -7.19 -5.66 7.07
C ASP A 31 -5.92 -4.83 7.33
N PHE A 32 -4.85 -5.50 7.72
CA PHE A 32 -3.53 -4.89 7.89
C PHE A 32 -2.69 -5.00 6.63
N LEU A 33 -2.00 -3.89 6.31
CA LEU A 33 -1.01 -3.81 5.24
C LEU A 33 0.39 -3.73 5.84
N LEU A 34 1.27 -4.58 5.32
CA LEU A 34 2.67 -4.66 5.68
C LEU A 34 3.51 -3.92 4.63
N PHE A 35 4.39 -3.06 5.10
CA PHE A 35 5.32 -2.29 4.26
C PHE A 35 6.74 -2.81 4.51
N TYR A 36 7.40 -3.23 3.45
CA TYR A 36 8.79 -3.70 3.47
C TYR A 36 9.63 -2.81 2.55
N GLU A 37 10.90 -2.68 2.86
CA GLU A 37 11.92 -2.14 1.95
C GLU A 37 12.79 -3.31 1.49
N ASP A 38 13.00 -3.45 0.19
CA ASP A 38 13.96 -4.43 -0.36
C ASP A 38 15.37 -3.84 -0.44
N ASP A 39 16.35 -4.68 -0.80
CA ASP A 39 17.76 -4.28 -0.88
C ASP A 39 18.04 -3.22 -1.97
N ASP A 40 17.12 -3.03 -2.92
CA ASP A 40 17.17 -1.98 -3.95
C ASP A 40 16.52 -0.66 -3.47
N GLY A 41 16.06 -0.59 -2.22
CA GLY A 41 15.35 0.56 -1.65
C GLY A 41 13.91 0.72 -2.15
N LYS A 42 13.31 -0.32 -2.73
CA LYS A 42 11.91 -0.28 -3.19
C LYS A 42 10.99 -0.65 -2.05
N ILE A 43 9.90 0.11 -1.93
CA ILE A 43 8.84 -0.21 -0.97
C ILE A 43 7.88 -1.24 -1.55
N ILE A 44 7.74 -2.36 -0.85
CA ILE A 44 6.83 -3.46 -1.16
C ILE A 44 5.67 -3.43 -0.16
N VAL A 45 4.45 -3.38 -0.67
CA VAL A 45 3.22 -3.48 0.15
C VAL A 45 2.65 -4.90 0.01
N LYS A 46 2.34 -5.54 1.13
CA LYS A 46 1.71 -6.87 1.18
C LYS A 46 0.53 -6.88 2.16
N MET A 47 -0.38 -7.82 1.97
CA MET A 47 -1.39 -8.15 2.98
C MET A 47 -0.73 -8.92 4.12
N GLU A 48 -1.09 -8.60 5.36
CA GLU A 48 -0.87 -9.52 6.47
C GLU A 48 -1.74 -10.76 6.24
N LYS A 49 -1.11 -11.93 6.11
CA LYS A 49 -1.83 -13.19 6.15
C LYS A 49 -2.04 -13.52 7.63
N GLY A 50 -3.27 -13.32 8.11
CA GLY A 50 -3.75 -14.02 9.30
C GLY A 50 -3.78 -15.54 9.07
#